data_AF-A0A834FGE3-F1
#
_entry.id   AF-A0A834FGE3-F1
#
_cell.length_a   1.000
_cell.length_b   1.000
_cell.length_c   1.000
_cell.angle_alpha   90.00
_cell.angle_beta   90.00
_cell.angle_gamma   90.00
#
_symmetry.space_group_name_H-M   'P 1'
#
loop_
_entity.id
_entity.type
_entity.pdbx_description
1 polymer ?
#
loop_
_entity_poly.entity_id
_entity_poly.type
_entity_poly.pdbx_seq_one_letter_code
_entity_poly.pdbx_strand_id
1 'polypeptide(L)'
;MTSSGFPVHAVTPPSREENVVADINSLSDLKYRIQELLQSTLDHSSITVMQEKLLLKQRSSYHFVIQTEEPRSTSDSINVIWCYLGPDRLWHVKSWIRTQIELLLAYLEMLFQEITISRQNLEAFVAKCEQVEVDTDEVASAEQKLQQIQQYIRDFEERMASNIEPLTLNSLFLCGRGPLFSLVQMSVLTLGPVMFNREKSLPSYNSICLFWYIVGEQSEESGCVFRVEVKSVAPQEKLLREAICFNYVYSVQNLKPNTCYKFTVKRMPKITLVYEPWIDTLHLKTLSSRQQNKGSKGCQ
;
A
#
# COMPACT_ATOMS: atom_id res chain seq x y z
N MET A 1 52.05 9.87 80.38
CA MET A 1 52.27 11.01 79.47
C MET A 1 52.50 10.45 78.08
N THR A 2 51.53 10.63 77.17
CA THR A 2 51.56 10.51 75.68
C THR A 2 50.10 10.41 75.22
N SER A 3 49.45 11.53 74.89
CA SER A 3 49.19 12.02 73.53
C SER A 3 48.37 11.05 72.66
N SER A 4 47.04 11.24 72.62
CA SER A 4 46.14 10.64 71.63
C SER A 4 45.73 11.71 70.62
N GLY A 5 46.34 11.68 69.43
CA GLY A 5 45.94 12.49 68.28
C GLY A 5 44.72 11.88 67.57
N PHE A 6 43.81 12.74 67.12
CA PHE A 6 42.70 12.36 66.25
C PHE A 6 43.20 12.10 64.82
N PRO A 7 42.65 11.10 64.10
CA PRO A 7 42.88 10.99 62.66
C PRO A 7 41.98 11.97 61.90
N VAL A 8 42.59 12.80 61.06
CA VAL A 8 41.89 13.60 60.05
C VAL A 8 41.57 12.66 58.88
N HIS A 9 40.29 12.39 58.64
CA HIS A 9 39.85 11.75 57.41
C HIS A 9 40.02 12.75 56.25
N ALA A 10 40.93 12.43 55.33
CA ALA A 10 41.01 13.10 54.03
C ALA A 10 39.74 12.75 53.23
N VAL A 11 38.90 13.76 53.00
CA VAL A 11 37.80 13.67 52.04
C VAL A 11 38.39 13.91 50.66
N THR A 12 38.60 12.82 49.91
CA THR A 12 38.87 12.90 48.48
C THR A 12 37.57 13.30 47.77
N PRO A 13 37.53 14.39 46.98
CA PRO A 13 36.33 14.74 46.23
C PRO A 13 36.12 13.73 45.08
N PRO A 14 34.87 13.40 44.70
CA PRO A 14 34.63 12.53 43.57
C PRO A 14 35.04 13.22 42.27
N SER A 15 35.75 12.47 41.42
CA SER A 15 36.17 12.80 40.06
C SER A 15 34.95 13.19 39.22
N ARG A 16 34.84 14.50 38.93
CA ARG A 16 33.77 15.08 38.10
C ARG A 16 33.93 14.79 36.59
N GLU A 17 35.03 14.15 36.20
CA GLU A 17 35.44 13.96 34.80
C GLU A 17 34.95 12.62 34.20
N GLU A 18 34.70 11.58 35.01
CA GLU A 18 34.27 10.27 34.48
C GLU A 18 32.81 10.26 33.98
N ASN A 19 31.92 11.05 34.59
CA ASN A 19 30.52 11.10 34.16
C ASN A 19 30.30 11.90 32.86
N VAL A 20 31.14 12.90 32.57
CA VAL A 20 30.98 13.75 31.38
C VAL A 20 31.44 13.03 30.11
N VAL A 21 32.48 12.19 30.21
CA VAL A 21 33.04 11.44 29.06
C VAL A 21 32.11 10.29 28.63
N ALA A 22 31.41 9.66 29.56
CA ALA A 22 30.42 8.63 29.25
C ALA A 22 29.20 9.19 28.48
N ASP A 23 28.79 10.41 28.82
CA ASP A 23 27.62 11.09 28.25
C ASP A 23 27.87 11.60 26.81
N ILE A 24 29.07 12.13 26.55
CA ILE A 24 29.48 12.62 25.20
C ILE A 24 29.61 11.49 24.18
N ASN A 25 30.13 10.33 24.61
CA ASN A 25 30.25 9.15 23.74
C ASN A 25 28.87 8.56 23.39
N SER A 26 27.91 8.62 24.33
CA SER A 26 26.53 8.18 24.13
C SER A 26 25.78 9.06 23.12
N LEU A 27 25.91 10.39 23.23
CA LEU A 27 25.27 11.32 22.28
C LEU A 27 25.83 11.19 20.86
N SER A 28 27.15 11.01 20.74
CA SER A 28 27.82 10.86 19.45
C SER A 28 27.41 9.57 18.75
N ASP A 29 27.30 8.46 19.50
CA ASP A 29 26.83 7.17 18.99
C ASP A 29 25.35 7.24 18.56
N LEU A 30 24.48 7.84 19.39
CA LEU A 30 23.08 8.05 19.05
C LEU A 30 22.93 8.88 17.76
N LYS A 31 23.66 10.00 17.64
CA LYS A 31 23.64 10.84 16.44
C LYS A 31 24.05 10.04 15.21
N TYR A 32 25.11 9.23 15.31
CA TYR A 32 25.57 8.37 14.22
C TYR A 32 24.47 7.37 13.79
N ARG A 33 23.87 6.65 14.75
CA ARG A 33 22.80 5.68 14.49
C ARG A 33 21.56 6.32 13.84
N ILE A 34 21.19 7.52 14.29
CA ILE A 34 20.08 8.28 13.67
C ILE A 34 20.43 8.67 12.24
N GLN A 35 21.63 9.21 12.01
CA GLN A 35 22.07 9.62 10.68
C GLN A 35 22.17 8.44 9.71
N GLU A 36 22.69 7.30 10.17
CA GLU A 36 22.73 6.06 9.39
C GLU A 36 21.33 5.64 8.95
N LEU A 37 20.35 5.62 9.87
CA LEU A 37 18.97 5.27 9.55
C LEU A 37 18.34 6.25 8.54
N LEU A 38 18.55 7.55 8.72
CA LEU A 38 18.01 8.60 7.85
C LEU A 38 18.60 8.59 6.44
N GLN A 39 19.84 8.16 6.28
CA GLN A 39 20.55 8.13 5.00
C GLN A 39 20.45 6.78 4.28
N SER A 40 20.06 5.71 5.00
CA SER A 40 19.84 4.39 4.44
C SER A 40 18.34 4.09 4.30
N THR A 41 17.73 3.44 5.29
CA THR A 41 16.36 2.92 5.27
C THR A 41 15.29 4.00 5.11
N LEU A 42 15.56 5.21 5.61
CA LEU A 42 14.62 6.33 5.60
C LEU A 42 15.07 7.48 4.69
N ASP A 43 15.92 7.20 3.71
CA ASP A 43 16.24 8.21 2.71
C ASP A 43 14.99 8.58 1.88
N HIS A 44 15.05 9.72 1.18
CA HIS A 44 13.90 10.19 0.42
C HIS A 44 13.41 9.17 -0.62
N SER A 45 14.34 8.43 -1.26
CA SER A 45 13.98 7.40 -2.23
C SER A 45 13.21 6.26 -1.56
N SER A 46 13.68 5.76 -0.42
CA SER A 46 13.04 4.65 0.30
C SER A 46 11.66 5.03 0.82
N ILE A 47 11.48 6.26 1.31
CA ILE A 47 10.16 6.77 1.71
C ILE A 47 9.20 6.81 0.51
N THR A 48 9.65 7.30 -0.66
CA THR A 48 8.83 7.28 -1.88
C THR A 48 8.46 5.86 -2.29
N VAL A 49 9.43 4.93 -2.26
CA VAL A 49 9.17 3.51 -2.58
C VAL A 49 8.18 2.87 -1.60
N MET A 50 8.29 3.16 -0.29
CA MET A 50 7.32 2.69 0.71
C MET A 50 5.92 3.23 0.43
N GLN A 51 5.81 4.52 0.14
CA GLN A 51 4.54 5.16 -0.20
C GLN A 51 3.91 4.56 -1.46
N GLU A 52 4.70 4.37 -2.51
CA GLU A 52 4.24 3.75 -3.76
C GLU A 52 3.74 2.32 -3.53
N LYS A 53 4.49 1.51 -2.79
CA LYS A 53 4.07 0.15 -2.43
C LYS A 53 2.76 0.15 -1.64
N LEU A 54 2.61 1.05 -0.67
CA LEU A 54 1.38 1.21 0.12
C LEU A 54 0.20 1.58 -0.78
N LEU A 55 0.36 2.60 -1.63
CA LEU A 55 -0.66 3.02 -2.58
C LEU A 55 -1.07 1.88 -3.51
N LEU A 56 -0.12 1.07 -3.99
CA LEU A 56 -0.42 -0.09 -4.82
C LEU A 56 -1.24 -1.13 -4.05
N LYS A 57 -0.89 -1.41 -2.80
CA LYS A 57 -1.65 -2.36 -1.95
C LYS A 57 -3.05 -1.84 -1.65
N GLN A 58 -3.22 -0.55 -1.39
CA GLN A 58 -4.53 0.10 -1.20
C GLN A 58 -5.40 0.10 -2.46
N ARG A 59 -4.79 0.24 -3.65
CA ARG A 59 -5.49 0.23 -4.94
C ARG A 59 -5.77 -1.17 -5.49
N SER A 60 -5.15 -2.19 -4.91
CA SER A 60 -5.33 -3.58 -5.36
C SER A 60 -6.75 -4.08 -5.09
N SER A 61 -7.18 -5.06 -5.88
CA SER A 61 -8.42 -5.80 -5.66
C SER A 61 -8.12 -7.09 -4.90
N TYR A 62 -8.98 -7.46 -3.95
CA TYR A 62 -8.80 -8.62 -3.09
C TYR A 62 -9.91 -9.63 -3.32
N HIS A 63 -9.50 -10.86 -3.53
CA HIS A 63 -10.36 -11.99 -3.82
C HIS A 63 -10.12 -13.10 -2.80
N PHE A 64 -11.14 -13.86 -2.46
CA PHE A 64 -10.90 -15.11 -1.75
C PHE A 64 -10.59 -16.24 -2.73
N VAL A 65 -9.71 -17.15 -2.34
CA VAL A 65 -9.39 -18.39 -3.04
C VAL A 65 -9.65 -19.54 -2.09
N ILE A 66 -10.22 -20.61 -2.62
CA ILE A 66 -10.52 -21.82 -1.85
C ILE A 66 -9.42 -22.83 -2.19
N GLN A 67 -8.74 -23.29 -1.16
CA GLN A 67 -7.80 -24.40 -1.24
C GLN A 67 -8.52 -25.64 -0.74
N THR A 68 -8.66 -26.63 -1.62
CA THR A 68 -9.16 -27.97 -1.30
C THR A 68 -8.03 -28.97 -1.49
N GLU A 69 -7.84 -29.89 -0.56
CA GLU A 69 -6.82 -30.95 -0.70
C GLU A 69 -7.13 -31.93 -1.86
N GLU A 70 -8.37 -31.99 -2.34
CA GLU A 70 -8.72 -32.77 -3.54
C GLU A 70 -8.57 -31.94 -4.83
N PRO A 71 -7.96 -32.51 -5.90
CA PRO A 71 -7.58 -31.80 -7.12
C PRO A 71 -8.75 -31.71 -8.12
N ARG A 72 -9.94 -31.27 -7.68
CA ARG A 72 -11.03 -30.95 -8.60
C ARG A 72 -10.96 -29.48 -8.99
N SER A 73 -11.24 -29.20 -10.27
CA SER A 73 -11.15 -27.88 -10.90
C SER A 73 -11.74 -26.75 -10.04
N THR A 74 -11.07 -25.60 -9.99
CA THR A 74 -11.45 -24.40 -9.19
C THR A 74 -12.86 -23.88 -9.45
N SER A 75 -13.42 -24.11 -10.64
CA SER A 75 -14.82 -23.82 -10.99
C SER A 75 -15.82 -24.63 -10.16
N ASP A 76 -15.51 -25.90 -9.89
CA ASP A 76 -16.37 -26.78 -9.12
C ASP A 76 -16.33 -26.40 -7.63
N SER A 77 -15.16 -25.98 -7.12
CA SER A 77 -14.95 -25.60 -5.72
C SER A 77 -15.77 -24.37 -5.28
N ILE A 78 -15.96 -23.37 -6.15
CA ILE A 78 -16.77 -22.17 -5.83
C ILE A 78 -18.26 -22.50 -5.79
N ASN A 79 -18.75 -23.30 -6.75
CA ASN A 79 -20.14 -23.76 -6.77
C ASN A 79 -20.43 -24.66 -5.57
N VAL A 80 -19.49 -25.54 -5.21
CA VAL A 80 -19.50 -26.34 -3.99
C VAL A 80 -19.70 -25.44 -2.77
N ILE A 81 -18.84 -24.43 -2.55
CA ILE A 81 -18.99 -23.54 -1.39
C ILE A 81 -20.31 -22.74 -1.44
N TRP A 82 -20.72 -22.23 -2.60
CA TRP A 82 -22.00 -21.54 -2.72
C TRP A 82 -23.18 -22.44 -2.32
N CYS A 83 -23.16 -23.70 -2.76
CA CYS A 83 -24.16 -24.70 -2.41
C CYS A 83 -24.10 -25.11 -0.93
N TYR A 84 -22.91 -25.13 -0.32
CA TYR A 84 -22.72 -25.61 1.07
C TYR A 84 -22.85 -24.52 2.14
N LEU A 85 -22.28 -23.33 1.94
CA LEU A 85 -22.43 -22.20 2.86
C LEU A 85 -23.82 -21.53 2.72
N GLY A 86 -24.37 -21.55 1.51
CA GLY A 86 -25.51 -20.71 1.16
C GLY A 86 -25.12 -19.23 1.01
N PRO A 87 -26.01 -18.42 0.39
CA PRO A 87 -25.72 -17.03 0.07
C PRO A 87 -25.46 -16.16 1.30
N ASP A 88 -26.22 -16.36 2.39
CA ASP A 88 -26.11 -15.52 3.60
C ASP A 88 -24.77 -15.70 4.30
N ARG A 89 -24.33 -16.95 4.51
CA ARG A 89 -23.05 -17.22 5.18
C ARG A 89 -21.88 -16.75 4.33
N LEU A 90 -21.94 -16.94 3.01
CA LEU A 90 -20.90 -16.43 2.12
C LEU A 90 -20.82 -14.90 2.17
N TRP A 91 -21.97 -14.22 2.26
CA TRP A 91 -21.99 -12.77 2.45
C TRP A 91 -21.32 -12.36 3.77
N HIS A 92 -21.60 -13.06 4.88
CA HIS A 92 -20.94 -12.81 6.17
C HIS A 92 -19.42 -13.03 6.11
N VAL A 93 -18.97 -14.12 5.48
CA VAL A 93 -17.54 -14.40 5.28
C VAL A 93 -16.89 -13.27 4.47
N LYS A 94 -17.48 -12.87 3.34
CA LYS A 94 -16.98 -11.75 2.54
C LYS A 94 -16.92 -10.45 3.33
N SER A 95 -17.96 -10.14 4.09
CA SER A 95 -18.03 -8.94 4.92
C SER A 95 -16.90 -8.93 5.96
N TRP A 96 -16.68 -10.05 6.64
CA TRP A 96 -15.60 -10.18 7.61
C TRP A 96 -14.21 -10.05 6.98
N ILE A 97 -13.96 -10.73 5.86
CA ILE A 97 -12.68 -10.61 5.11
C ILE A 97 -12.46 -9.16 4.69
N ARG A 98 -13.50 -8.49 4.20
CA ARG A 98 -13.45 -7.08 3.84
C ARG A 98 -13.04 -6.22 5.03
N THR A 99 -13.62 -6.43 6.20
CA THR A 99 -13.22 -5.70 7.42
C THR A 99 -11.75 -5.96 7.78
N GLN A 100 -11.26 -7.20 7.65
CA GLN A 100 -9.84 -7.49 7.89
C GLN A 100 -8.93 -6.77 6.89
N ILE A 101 -9.31 -6.70 5.61
CA ILE A 101 -8.58 -5.93 4.59
C ILE A 101 -8.56 -4.44 4.94
N GLU A 102 -9.72 -3.88 5.29
CA GLU A 102 -9.84 -2.46 5.66
C GLU A 102 -8.98 -2.13 6.90
N LEU A 103 -8.96 -3.00 7.92
CA LEU A 103 -8.10 -2.84 9.10
C LEU A 103 -6.62 -2.93 8.77
N LEU A 104 -6.20 -3.91 7.95
CA LEU A 104 -4.82 -4.04 7.51
C LEU A 104 -4.34 -2.79 6.75
N LEU A 105 -5.16 -2.30 5.81
CA LEU A 105 -4.82 -1.12 5.02
C LEU A 105 -4.75 0.15 5.88
N ALA A 106 -5.66 0.30 6.84
CA ALA A 106 -5.63 1.41 7.79
C ALA A 106 -4.40 1.34 8.71
N TYR A 107 -4.04 0.14 9.18
CA TYR A 107 -2.86 -0.07 10.02
C TYR A 107 -1.56 0.28 9.27
N LEU A 108 -1.44 -0.14 8.01
CA LEU A 108 -0.30 0.19 7.16
C LEU A 108 -0.18 1.69 6.89
N GLU A 109 -1.30 2.38 6.64
CA GLU A 109 -1.33 3.84 6.47
C GLU A 109 -0.85 4.56 7.74
N MET A 110 -1.37 4.15 8.90
CA MET A 110 -0.95 4.70 10.20
C MET A 110 0.55 4.48 10.43
N LEU A 111 1.06 3.26 10.22
CA LEU A 111 2.50 2.98 10.37
C LEU A 111 3.35 3.87 9.45
N PHE A 112 2.94 4.03 8.18
CA PHE A 112 3.66 4.90 7.24
C PHE A 112 3.67 6.37 7.68
N GLN A 113 2.55 6.87 8.21
CA GLN A 113 2.46 8.23 8.76
C GLN A 113 3.37 8.38 10.00
N GLU A 114 3.35 7.42 10.91
CA GLU A 114 4.20 7.41 12.10
C GLU A 114 5.69 7.36 11.75
N ILE A 115 6.07 6.56 10.75
CA ILE A 115 7.45 6.53 10.23
C ILE A 115 7.84 7.91 9.68
N THR A 116 6.97 8.54 8.89
CA THR A 116 7.24 9.85 8.27
C THR A 116 7.39 10.95 9.31
N ILE A 117 6.50 10.99 10.30
CA ILE A 117 6.54 11.96 11.42
C ILE A 117 7.79 11.72 12.27
N SER A 118 8.07 10.47 12.63
CA SER A 118 9.22 10.10 13.46
C SER A 118 10.54 10.43 12.76
N ARG A 119 10.61 10.25 11.44
CA ARG A 119 11.74 10.68 10.62
C ARG A 119 12.00 12.19 10.72
N GLN A 120 10.95 13.01 10.55
CA GLN A 120 11.06 14.47 10.69
C GLN A 120 11.50 14.88 12.10
N ASN A 121 11.00 14.21 13.13
CA ASN A 121 11.40 14.46 14.51
C ASN A 121 12.89 14.15 14.75
N LEU A 122 13.39 13.04 14.19
CA LEU A 122 14.80 12.66 14.30
C LEU A 122 15.71 13.61 13.51
N GLU A 123 15.29 14.09 12.35
CA GLU A 123 16.02 15.15 11.61
C GLU A 123 16.12 16.44 12.43
N ALA A 124 15.00 16.88 13.01
CA ALA A 124 14.98 18.07 13.85
C ALA A 124 15.88 17.93 15.08
N PHE A 125 15.93 16.73 15.68
CA PHE A 125 16.84 16.42 16.78
C PHE A 125 18.31 16.53 16.35
N VAL A 126 18.69 15.90 15.24
CA VAL A 126 20.07 15.97 14.71
C VAL A 126 20.48 17.41 14.41
N ALA A 127 19.59 18.21 13.81
CA ALA A 127 19.83 19.62 13.53
C ALA A 127 19.98 20.45 14.83
N LYS A 128 19.19 20.12 15.87
CA LYS A 128 19.29 20.76 17.17
C LYS A 128 20.63 20.47 17.86
N CYS A 129 21.10 19.22 17.81
CA CYS A 129 22.41 18.83 18.36
C CYS A 129 23.59 19.60 17.75
N GLU A 130 23.43 20.16 16.54
CA GLU A 130 24.47 20.95 15.87
C GLU A 130 24.49 22.42 16.30
N GLN A 131 23.40 22.90 16.92
CA GLN A 131 23.20 24.30 17.24
C GLN A 131 23.26 24.59 18.75
N VAL A 132 22.78 23.66 19.58
CA VAL A 132 22.57 23.87 21.01
C VAL A 132 22.95 22.60 21.78
N GLU A 133 23.42 22.76 23.02
CA GLU A 133 23.53 21.64 23.96
C GLU A 133 22.15 21.03 24.23
N VAL A 134 22.11 19.70 24.23
CA VAL A 134 20.90 18.89 24.40
C VAL A 134 20.96 18.26 25.79
N ASP A 135 19.86 18.28 26.52
CA ASP A 135 19.81 17.69 27.86
C ASP A 135 19.64 16.15 27.83
N THR A 136 19.82 15.52 28.98
CA THR A 136 19.73 14.06 29.12
C THR A 136 18.34 13.50 28.82
N ASP A 137 17.28 14.26 29.08
CA ASP A 137 15.90 13.83 28.87
C ASP A 137 15.55 13.83 27.37
N GLU A 138 16.05 14.81 26.63
CA GLU A 138 15.94 14.90 25.18
C GLU A 138 16.72 13.78 24.48
N VAL A 139 17.92 13.44 24.98
CA VAL A 139 18.69 12.28 24.49
C VAL A 139 17.94 10.97 24.73
N ALA A 140 17.40 10.76 25.94
CA ALA A 140 16.60 9.58 26.25
C ALA A 140 15.32 9.50 25.38
N SER A 141 14.65 10.64 25.15
CA SER A 141 13.50 10.72 24.25
C SER A 141 13.86 10.38 22.81
N ALA A 142 15.00 10.84 22.32
CA ALA A 142 15.48 10.54 20.97
C ALA A 142 15.84 9.06 20.80
N GLU A 143 16.50 8.44 21.78
CA GLU A 143 16.76 6.98 21.78
C GLU A 143 15.45 6.19 21.74
N GLN A 144 14.46 6.56 22.56
CA GLN A 144 13.15 5.90 22.53
C GLN A 144 12.47 6.03 21.17
N LYS A 145 12.49 7.23 20.57
CA LYS A 145 11.93 7.47 19.22
C LYS A 145 12.67 6.66 18.15
N LEU A 146 13.99 6.51 18.26
CA LEU A 146 14.80 5.69 17.36
C LEU A 146 14.37 4.21 17.42
N GLN A 147 14.18 3.67 18.63
CA GLN A 147 13.70 2.29 18.79
C GLN A 147 12.28 2.12 18.26
N GLN A 148 11.42 3.11 18.50
CA GLN A 148 10.03 3.09 18.06
C GLN A 148 9.90 3.13 16.53
N ILE A 149 10.63 4.00 15.83
CA ILE A 149 10.59 4.05 14.37
C ILE A 149 11.13 2.75 13.75
N GLN A 150 12.16 2.14 14.34
CA GLN A 150 12.66 0.85 13.88
C GLN A 150 11.62 -0.26 14.03
N GLN A 151 10.83 -0.24 15.11
CA GLN A 151 9.70 -1.15 15.27
C GLN A 151 8.63 -0.90 14.21
N TYR A 152 8.26 0.36 13.96
CA TYR A 152 7.27 0.70 12.95
C TYR A 152 7.70 0.26 11.54
N ILE A 153 8.98 0.43 11.19
CA ILE A 153 9.51 -0.06 9.91
C ILE A 153 9.36 -1.57 9.82
N ARG A 154 9.76 -2.33 10.86
CA ARG A 154 9.61 -3.80 10.88
C ARG A 154 8.15 -4.22 10.73
N ASP A 155 7.26 -3.63 11.52
CA ASP A 155 5.83 -3.94 11.46
C ASP A 155 5.25 -3.61 10.08
N PHE A 156 5.68 -2.50 9.47
CA PHE A 156 5.26 -2.10 8.13
C PHE A 156 5.73 -3.12 7.09
N GLU A 157 7.01 -3.49 7.10
CA GLU A 157 7.58 -4.46 6.17
C GLU A 157 6.93 -5.85 6.30
N GLU A 158 6.76 -6.33 7.54
CA GLU A 158 6.11 -7.60 7.83
C GLU A 158 4.67 -7.62 7.30
N ARG A 159 3.89 -6.58 7.60
CA ARG A 159 2.48 -6.49 7.17
C ARG A 159 2.34 -6.21 5.68
N MET A 160 3.29 -5.54 5.06
CA MET A 160 3.33 -5.37 3.60
C MET A 160 3.54 -6.70 2.88
N ALA A 161 4.46 -7.53 3.39
CA ALA A 161 4.77 -8.86 2.87
C ALA A 161 3.69 -9.90 3.20
N SER A 162 2.97 -9.72 4.30
CA SER A 162 1.91 -10.63 4.74
C SER A 162 0.73 -10.64 3.75
N ASN A 163 0.35 -11.85 3.37
CA ASN A 163 -0.99 -12.12 2.86
C ASN A 163 -1.92 -12.27 4.06
N ILE A 164 -3.18 -11.86 3.92
CA ILE A 164 -4.18 -12.14 4.96
C ILE A 164 -4.22 -13.65 5.15
N GLU A 165 -3.91 -14.09 6.37
CA GLU A 165 -3.65 -15.48 6.70
C GLU A 165 -4.79 -16.39 6.19
N PRO A 166 -4.47 -17.64 5.81
CA PRO A 166 -5.48 -18.62 5.44
C PRO A 166 -6.50 -18.76 6.56
N LEU A 167 -7.73 -18.39 6.24
CA LEU A 167 -8.88 -18.56 7.09
C LEU A 167 -9.22 -20.03 7.06
N THR A 168 -8.97 -20.71 8.17
CA THR A 168 -9.65 -21.97 8.44
C THR A 168 -11.13 -21.67 8.60
N LEU A 169 -11.92 -21.90 7.54
CA LEU A 169 -13.38 -21.76 7.58
C LEU A 169 -14.02 -22.60 8.70
N ASN A 170 -13.29 -23.62 9.17
CA ASN A 170 -13.57 -24.43 10.34
C ASN A 170 -13.86 -23.61 11.60
N SER A 171 -13.11 -22.53 11.86
CA SER A 171 -13.25 -21.74 13.08
C SER A 171 -14.29 -20.63 12.99
N LEU A 172 -14.58 -20.14 11.79
CA LEU A 172 -15.46 -18.98 11.64
C LEU A 172 -16.92 -19.35 11.30
N PHE A 173 -17.21 -20.42 10.54
CA PHE A 173 -18.60 -20.67 10.10
C PHE A 173 -19.02 -22.14 9.83
N LEU A 174 -18.13 -23.13 10.02
CA LEU A 174 -18.41 -24.55 9.70
C LEU A 174 -18.79 -25.44 10.90
N CYS A 175 -19.19 -24.86 12.04
CA CYS A 175 -19.85 -25.63 13.10
C CYS A 175 -21.19 -26.18 12.59
N GLY A 176 -21.15 -27.40 12.06
CA GLY A 176 -22.32 -28.23 11.78
C GLY A 176 -22.42 -28.76 10.37
N ARG A 177 -21.51 -29.67 9.97
CA ARG A 177 -21.82 -30.93 9.25
C ARG A 177 -20.54 -31.69 8.90
N GLY A 178 -20.31 -32.84 9.55
CA GLY A 178 -19.51 -33.97 9.04
C GLY A 178 -17.99 -33.80 8.82
N PRO A 179 -17.23 -34.91 8.79
CA PRO A 179 -15.77 -34.93 8.69
C PRO A 179 -15.18 -34.46 7.35
N LEU A 180 -16.01 -34.13 6.34
CA LEU A 180 -15.56 -33.68 5.02
C LEU A 180 -15.17 -32.19 4.97
N PHE A 181 -15.58 -31.40 5.96
CA PHE A 181 -15.39 -29.94 5.96
C PHE A 181 -14.10 -29.48 6.64
N SER A 182 -13.41 -30.36 7.37
CA SER A 182 -12.16 -30.03 8.06
C SER A 182 -11.00 -29.66 7.12
N LEU A 183 -11.17 -29.79 5.80
CA LEU A 183 -10.10 -29.69 4.79
C LEU A 183 -10.25 -28.49 3.84
N VAL A 184 -11.21 -27.59 4.06
CA VAL A 184 -11.39 -26.41 3.21
C VAL A 184 -10.73 -25.18 3.85
N GLN A 185 -9.65 -24.70 3.25
CA GLN A 185 -8.99 -23.47 3.63
C GLN A 185 -9.36 -22.35 2.66
N MET A 186 -9.53 -21.14 3.17
CA MET A 186 -9.77 -19.96 2.33
C MET A 186 -8.64 -18.96 2.53
N SER A 187 -7.93 -18.60 1.47
CA SER A 187 -6.89 -17.58 1.49
C SER A 187 -7.35 -16.32 0.76
N VAL A 188 -6.71 -15.18 1.02
CA VAL A 188 -6.93 -13.96 0.23
C VAL A 188 -5.85 -13.85 -0.84
N LEU A 189 -6.29 -13.64 -2.08
CA LEU A 189 -5.47 -13.31 -3.23
C LEU A 189 -5.58 -11.81 -3.51
N THR A 190 -4.44 -11.14 -3.58
CA THR A 190 -4.35 -9.74 -3.98
C THR A 190 -3.99 -9.66 -5.47
N LEU A 191 -4.78 -8.93 -6.25
CA LEU A 191 -4.52 -8.65 -7.65
C LEU A 191 -4.21 -7.16 -7.83
N GLY A 192 -3.12 -6.83 -8.51
CA GLY A 192 -2.64 -5.46 -8.68
C GLY A 192 -3.66 -4.56 -9.40
N PRO A 193 -3.64 -3.24 -9.21
CA PRO A 193 -4.62 -2.35 -9.83
C PRO A 193 -4.52 -2.31 -11.36
N VAL A 194 -5.67 -2.16 -12.03
CA VAL A 194 -5.73 -1.81 -13.46
C VAL A 194 -5.49 -0.31 -13.60
N MET A 195 -4.57 0.08 -14.47
CA MET A 195 -4.20 1.48 -14.68
C MET A 195 -4.11 1.82 -16.16
N PHE A 196 -4.60 3.00 -16.54
CA PHE A 196 -4.42 3.53 -17.88
C PHE A 196 -2.94 3.82 -18.14
N ASN A 197 -2.46 3.39 -19.31
CA ASN A 197 -1.22 3.88 -19.87
C ASN A 197 -1.50 5.26 -20.51
N ARG A 198 -1.20 6.31 -19.73
CA ARG A 198 -1.48 7.71 -20.09
C ARG A 198 -0.67 8.17 -21.30
N GLU A 199 0.53 7.62 -21.50
CA GLU A 199 1.42 7.97 -22.62
C GLU A 199 1.01 7.29 -23.93
N LYS A 200 0.54 6.03 -23.86
CA LYS A 200 0.05 5.30 -25.03
C LYS A 200 -1.38 5.66 -25.42
N SER A 201 -2.17 6.21 -24.49
CA SER A 201 -3.56 6.57 -24.77
C SER A 201 -3.65 7.85 -25.61
N LEU A 202 -4.10 7.72 -26.85
CA LEU A 202 -4.01 8.78 -27.86
C LEU A 202 -5.38 9.32 -28.25
N PRO A 203 -5.63 10.63 -28.09
CA PRO A 203 -6.82 11.27 -28.64
C PRO A 203 -6.65 11.53 -30.15
N SER A 204 -7.73 11.31 -30.88
CA SER A 204 -7.91 11.67 -32.29
C SER A 204 -9.06 12.67 -32.43
N TYR A 205 -9.36 13.07 -33.68
CA TYR A 205 -10.42 14.05 -33.97
C TYR A 205 -11.81 13.62 -33.49
N ASN A 206 -12.18 12.36 -33.74
CA ASN A 206 -13.49 11.80 -33.43
C ASN A 206 -13.39 10.46 -32.66
N SER A 207 -12.22 10.13 -32.15
CA SER A 207 -11.99 8.87 -31.43
C SER A 207 -10.89 9.01 -30.41
N ILE A 208 -10.85 8.09 -29.46
CA ILE A 208 -9.80 7.99 -28.43
C ILE A 208 -9.40 6.51 -28.34
N CYS A 209 -8.12 6.22 -28.47
CA CYS A 209 -7.57 4.89 -28.24
C CYS A 209 -7.02 4.82 -26.81
N LEU A 210 -7.56 3.91 -26.00
CA LEU A 210 -7.22 3.73 -24.61
C LEU A 210 -6.35 2.48 -24.48
N PHE A 211 -5.26 2.60 -23.72
CA PHE A 211 -4.41 1.49 -23.33
C PHE A 211 -4.36 1.41 -21.81
N TRP A 212 -4.30 0.21 -21.26
CA TRP A 212 -4.11 0.00 -19.82
C TRP A 212 -3.20 -1.20 -19.57
N TYR A 213 -2.81 -1.37 -18.32
CA TYR A 213 -1.99 -2.47 -17.85
C TYR A 213 -2.39 -2.80 -16.41
N ILE A 214 -1.90 -3.93 -15.91
CA ILE A 214 -2.02 -4.28 -14.49
C ILE A 214 -0.65 -4.08 -13.84
N VAL A 215 -0.62 -3.32 -12.74
CA VAL A 215 0.65 -3.11 -12.02
C VAL A 215 1.11 -4.41 -11.38
N GLY A 216 2.39 -4.75 -11.57
CA GLY A 216 3.01 -5.95 -10.99
C GLY A 216 2.93 -7.19 -11.89
N GLU A 217 2.16 -7.15 -12.98
CA GLU A 217 2.12 -8.22 -13.97
C GLU A 217 3.08 -7.90 -15.12
N GLN A 218 4.00 -8.84 -15.42
CA GLN A 218 5.02 -8.64 -16.46
C GLN A 218 4.50 -8.84 -17.89
N SER A 219 3.34 -9.48 -18.05
CA SER A 219 2.71 -9.73 -19.33
C SER A 219 1.20 -9.53 -19.20
N GLU A 220 0.56 -9.20 -20.32
CA GLU A 220 -0.89 -9.24 -20.46
C GLU A 220 -1.39 -10.64 -20.06
N GLU A 221 -2.01 -10.76 -18.89
CA GLU A 221 -2.54 -12.04 -18.41
C GLU A 221 -3.68 -12.49 -19.32
N SER A 222 -3.60 -13.72 -19.82
CA SER A 222 -4.64 -14.32 -20.66
C SER A 222 -5.91 -14.56 -19.85
N GLY A 223 -7.07 -14.10 -20.36
CA GLY A 223 -8.37 -14.36 -19.74
C GLY A 223 -8.84 -13.29 -18.76
N CYS A 224 -8.10 -12.19 -18.61
CA CYS A 224 -8.60 -11.01 -17.92
C CYS A 224 -9.72 -10.33 -18.74
N VAL A 225 -10.80 -9.96 -18.07
CA VAL A 225 -11.94 -9.25 -18.69
C VAL A 225 -12.11 -7.91 -17.99
N PHE A 226 -12.23 -6.84 -18.78
CA PHE A 226 -12.30 -5.47 -18.29
C PHE A 226 -13.63 -4.83 -18.63
N ARG A 227 -14.07 -3.91 -17.77
CA ARG A 227 -15.17 -2.99 -18.03
C ARG A 227 -14.57 -1.60 -18.27
N VAL A 228 -14.94 -1.00 -19.40
CA VAL A 228 -14.58 0.38 -19.73
C VAL A 228 -15.86 1.22 -19.82
N GLU A 229 -15.91 2.32 -19.09
CA GLU A 229 -17.01 3.29 -19.17
C GLU A 229 -16.53 4.62 -19.74
N VAL A 230 -17.40 5.26 -20.53
CA VAL A 230 -17.17 6.59 -21.11
C VAL A 230 -18.26 7.52 -20.62
N LYS A 231 -17.88 8.63 -20.00
CA LYS A 231 -18.78 9.64 -19.43
C LYS A 231 -18.51 11.02 -20.02
N SER A 232 -19.56 11.83 -20.16
CA SER A 232 -19.41 13.27 -20.39
C SER A 232 -18.88 13.96 -19.14
N VAL A 233 -18.13 15.06 -19.28
CA VAL A 233 -17.58 15.81 -18.13
C VAL A 233 -18.49 16.98 -17.70
N ALA A 234 -19.27 17.57 -18.62
CA ALA A 234 -20.14 18.71 -18.33
C ALA A 234 -21.42 18.69 -19.18
N PRO A 235 -22.54 19.29 -18.69
CA PRO A 235 -22.75 19.90 -17.38
C PRO A 235 -23.09 18.88 -16.27
N GLN A 236 -23.35 17.62 -16.62
CA GLN A 236 -23.50 16.51 -15.69
C GLN A 236 -22.76 15.29 -16.23
N GLU A 237 -22.17 14.50 -15.33
CA GLU A 237 -21.59 13.21 -15.72
C GLU A 237 -22.70 12.27 -16.16
N LYS A 238 -22.74 11.96 -17.46
CA LYS A 238 -23.68 10.99 -18.03
C LYS A 238 -22.88 9.86 -18.66
N LEU A 239 -23.25 8.62 -18.32
CA LEU A 239 -22.75 7.44 -19.01
C LEU A 239 -23.18 7.50 -20.49
N LEU A 240 -22.19 7.55 -21.37
CA LEU A 240 -22.39 7.60 -22.81
C LEU A 240 -22.22 6.22 -23.44
N ARG A 241 -21.26 5.45 -22.94
CA ARG A 241 -20.93 4.12 -23.45
C ARG A 241 -20.33 3.26 -22.34
N GLU A 242 -20.61 1.97 -22.43
CA GLU A 242 -19.97 0.92 -21.66
C GLU A 242 -19.50 -0.18 -22.62
N ALA A 243 -18.34 -0.79 -22.33
CA ALA A 243 -17.80 -1.88 -23.12
C ALA A 243 -17.15 -2.94 -22.23
N ILE A 244 -17.31 -4.21 -22.62
CA ILE A 244 -16.58 -5.35 -22.06
C ILE A 244 -15.42 -5.67 -22.99
N CYS A 245 -14.20 -5.64 -22.45
CA CYS A 245 -12.96 -5.81 -23.21
C CYS A 245 -12.21 -7.06 -22.75
N PHE A 246 -11.73 -7.87 -23.69
CA PHE A 246 -10.90 -9.06 -23.44
C PHE A 246 -9.41 -8.80 -23.71
N ASN A 247 -9.07 -7.57 -24.12
CA ASN A 247 -7.72 -7.11 -24.44
C ASN A 247 -7.40 -5.86 -23.60
N TYR A 248 -6.14 -5.43 -23.60
CA TYR A 248 -5.63 -4.26 -22.87
C TYR A 248 -5.72 -2.94 -23.65
N VAL A 249 -6.50 -2.95 -24.74
CA VAL A 249 -6.71 -1.81 -25.63
C VAL A 249 -8.16 -1.72 -26.05
N TYR A 250 -8.69 -0.50 -26.12
CA TYR A 250 -10.02 -0.23 -26.64
C TYR A 250 -10.10 1.12 -27.34
N SER A 251 -10.70 1.14 -28.53
CA SER A 251 -10.88 2.35 -29.33
C SER A 251 -12.33 2.83 -29.25
N VAL A 252 -12.52 4.00 -28.66
CA VAL A 252 -13.83 4.66 -28.57
C VAL A 252 -14.01 5.54 -29.80
N GLN A 253 -14.90 5.14 -30.69
CA GLN A 253 -15.19 5.84 -31.94
C GLN A 253 -16.43 6.75 -31.84
N ASN A 254 -16.60 7.63 -32.82
CA ASN A 254 -17.75 8.53 -32.97
C ASN A 254 -17.93 9.52 -31.79
N LEU A 255 -16.82 9.99 -31.22
CA LEU A 255 -16.81 11.05 -30.23
C LEU A 255 -16.92 12.42 -30.90
N LYS A 256 -17.55 13.37 -30.21
CA LYS A 256 -17.63 14.75 -30.67
C LYS A 256 -16.22 15.37 -30.63
N PRO A 257 -15.77 16.05 -31.70
CA PRO A 257 -14.49 16.75 -31.69
C PRO A 257 -14.40 17.86 -30.64
N ASN A 258 -13.18 18.22 -30.24
CA ASN A 258 -12.89 19.27 -29.26
C ASN A 258 -13.69 19.13 -27.94
N THR A 259 -14.00 17.90 -27.52
CA THR A 259 -14.86 17.60 -26.36
C THR A 259 -14.11 16.75 -25.34
N CYS A 260 -14.26 17.08 -24.07
CA CYS A 260 -13.63 16.34 -22.96
C CYS A 260 -14.53 15.18 -22.52
N TYR A 261 -13.91 14.02 -22.32
CA TYR A 261 -14.54 12.79 -21.87
C TYR A 261 -13.79 12.22 -20.68
N LYS A 262 -14.54 11.59 -19.79
CA LYS A 262 -14.02 10.82 -18.65
C LYS A 262 -14.11 9.33 -18.99
N PHE A 263 -13.01 8.64 -18.85
CA PHE A 263 -12.88 7.21 -19.09
C PHE A 263 -12.56 6.52 -17.76
N THR A 264 -13.20 5.39 -17.50
CA THR A 264 -12.83 4.52 -16.39
C THR A 264 -12.55 3.12 -16.89
N VAL A 265 -11.61 2.43 -16.24
CA VAL A 265 -11.31 1.01 -16.50
C VAL A 265 -11.21 0.26 -15.18
N LYS A 266 -11.77 -0.95 -15.15
CA LYS A 266 -11.62 -1.88 -14.03
C LYS A 266 -11.78 -3.33 -14.49
N ARG A 267 -11.41 -4.28 -13.64
CA ARG A 267 -11.69 -5.70 -13.90
C ARG A 267 -13.20 -5.96 -13.84
N MET A 268 -13.66 -6.96 -14.59
CA MET A 268 -15.00 -7.48 -14.41
C MET A 268 -15.10 -8.15 -13.04
N PRO A 269 -16.10 -7.78 -12.21
CA PRO A 269 -16.27 -8.37 -10.88
C PRO A 269 -16.47 -9.88 -10.99
N LYS A 270 -15.66 -10.64 -10.25
CA LYS A 270 -15.83 -12.08 -10.05
C LYS A 270 -16.62 -12.33 -8.78
N ILE A 271 -17.27 -13.48 -8.67
CA ILE A 271 -17.94 -13.90 -7.42
C ILE A 271 -16.97 -13.99 -6.24
N THR A 272 -15.68 -14.18 -6.49
CA THR A 272 -14.64 -14.21 -5.45
C THR A 272 -14.24 -12.83 -4.93
N LEU A 273 -14.70 -11.75 -5.55
CA LEU A 273 -14.33 -10.40 -5.15
C LEU A 273 -14.86 -10.07 -3.75
N VAL A 274 -13.98 -9.48 -2.94
CA VAL A 274 -14.28 -9.08 -1.55
C VAL A 274 -14.08 -7.57 -1.34
N TYR A 275 -13.02 -7.01 -1.93
CA TYR A 275 -12.68 -5.59 -1.79
C TYR A 275 -12.09 -5.06 -3.09
N GLU A 276 -12.66 -3.98 -3.65
CA GLU A 276 -12.16 -3.25 -4.83
C GLU A 276 -12.51 -1.76 -4.66
N PRO A 277 -11.61 -0.94 -4.11
CA PRO A 277 -11.86 0.49 -3.92
C PRO A 277 -11.44 1.31 -5.14
N TRP A 278 -10.58 0.76 -6.00
CA TRP A 278 -9.90 1.49 -7.06
C TRP A 278 -10.58 1.36 -8.41
N ILE A 279 -10.72 2.50 -9.09
CA ILE A 279 -11.12 2.60 -10.49
C ILE A 279 -10.25 3.68 -11.10
N ASP A 280 -9.31 3.32 -11.99
CA ASP A 280 -8.48 4.33 -12.64
C ASP A 280 -9.36 5.16 -13.58
N THR A 281 -9.12 6.47 -13.57
CA THR A 281 -9.90 7.46 -14.31
C THR A 281 -8.97 8.29 -15.17
N LEU A 282 -9.30 8.42 -16.46
CA LEU A 282 -8.56 9.21 -17.43
C LEU A 282 -9.47 10.26 -18.07
N HIS A 283 -9.02 11.50 -18.12
CA HIS A 283 -9.71 12.57 -18.82
C HIS A 283 -8.95 12.89 -20.10
N LEU A 284 -9.62 12.75 -21.24
CA LEU A 284 -9.04 13.07 -22.55
C LEU A 284 -9.99 13.93 -23.36
N LYS A 285 -9.40 14.87 -24.09
CA LYS A 285 -10.11 15.76 -25.00
C LYS A 285 -9.83 15.34 -26.44
N THR A 286 -10.87 15.13 -27.22
CA THR A 286 -10.74 14.88 -28.66
C THR A 286 -10.13 16.10 -29.36
N LEU A 287 -9.37 15.84 -30.42
CA LEU A 287 -8.67 16.89 -31.14
C LEU A 287 -9.65 17.80 -31.89
N SER A 288 -9.27 19.06 -32.04
CA SER A 288 -9.91 19.95 -33.01
C SER A 288 -9.41 19.65 -34.43
N SER A 289 -10.16 20.07 -35.46
CA SER A 289 -9.75 19.91 -36.86
C SER A 289 -8.39 20.56 -37.17
N ARG A 290 -8.02 21.62 -36.44
CA ARG A 290 -6.73 22.31 -36.60
C ARG A 290 -5.55 21.51 -36.02
N GLN A 291 -5.78 20.70 -35.00
CA GLN A 291 -4.72 19.92 -34.33
C GLN A 291 -4.40 18.62 -35.06
N GLN A 292 -5.37 18.04 -35.76
CA GLN A 292 -5.15 16.86 -36.61
C GLN A 292 -4.11 17.13 -37.73
N ASN A 293 -4.15 18.33 -38.32
CA ASN A 293 -3.24 18.74 -39.39
C ASN A 293 -1.79 18.99 -38.95
N LYS A 294 -1.49 19.03 -37.64
CA LYS A 294 -0.12 19.15 -37.14
C LYS A 294 0.55 17.79 -36.94
N GLY A 295 -0.21 16.73 -36.65
CA GLY A 295 0.31 15.36 -36.57
C GLY A 295 0.58 14.72 -37.93
N SER A 296 -0.10 15.16 -38.98
CA SER A 296 0.05 14.65 -40.35
C SER A 296 1.09 15.39 -41.21
N LYS A 297 1.71 16.47 -40.70
CA LYS A 297 2.75 17.23 -41.41
C LYS A 297 4.19 16.87 -40.99
N GLY A 298 4.38 15.76 -40.28
CA GLY A 298 5.67 15.24 -39.84
C GLY A 298 6.17 14.00 -40.60
N CYS A 299 5.60 13.69 -41.76
CA CYS A 299 6.07 12.65 -42.67
C CYS A 299 5.74 13.06 -44.12
N GLN A 300 6.50 14.01 -44.64
CA GLN A 300 6.98 14.13 -46.03
C GLN A 300 7.92 15.33 -46.13
#